data_AF-A0A427BSR7-F1
#
_entry.id   AF-A0A427BSR7-F1
#
_cell.length_a   1.000
_cell.length_b   1.000
_cell.length_c   1.000
_cell.angle_alpha   90.00
_cell.angle_beta   90.00
_cell.angle_gamma   90.00
#
_symmetry.space_group_name_H-M   'P 1'
#
loop_
_entity.id
_entity.type
_entity.pdbx_description
1 polymer ?
#
loop_
_entity_poly.entity_id
_entity_poly.type
_entity_poly.pdbx_seq_one_letter_code
_entity_poly.pdbx_strand_id
1 'polypeptide(L)'
;MKVSFDFDNTLSRQDVQDYAKSLIKKGVEVFIITARFNELRKSFFKQNPTNDDLWNICYKIGLSTKNVIFCNMEDKSTAILDTDLVWHLDDCWVTLNDINSNTNTPAIDVTKKDWKQKCNKLFEKHNKQKK
;
A
#
# COMPACT_ATOMS: atom_id res chain seq x y z
N MET A 1 11.89 -8.28 -1.99
CA MET A 1 11.39 -7.05 -2.66
C MET A 1 10.15 -6.62 -1.92
N LYS A 2 10.01 -5.32 -1.67
CA LYS A 2 8.90 -4.77 -0.88
C LYS A 2 8.04 -3.86 -1.74
N VAL A 3 6.73 -3.98 -1.61
CA VAL A 3 5.76 -3.09 -2.27
C VAL A 3 4.68 -2.74 -1.26
N SER A 4 4.02 -1.59 -1.44
CA SER A 4 2.95 -1.18 -0.54
C SER A 4 1.71 -0.74 -1.29
N PHE A 5 0.58 -0.90 -0.60
CA PHE A 5 -0.74 -0.51 -1.07
C PHE A 5 -1.41 0.37 -0.02
N ASP A 6 -2.14 1.38 -0.46
CA ASP A 6 -3.22 1.92 0.34
C ASP A 6 -4.35 0.89 0.52
N PHE A 7 -5.23 1.13 1.50
CA PHE A 7 -6.36 0.29 1.77
C PHE A 7 -7.68 0.79 1.16
N ASP A 8 -8.18 1.94 1.62
CA ASP A 8 -9.49 2.47 1.23
C ASP A 8 -9.51 2.83 -0.26
N ASN A 9 -10.53 2.39 -1.01
CA ASN A 9 -10.59 2.51 -2.47
C ASN A 9 -9.39 1.93 -3.27
N THR A 10 -8.42 1.31 -2.61
CA THR A 10 -7.24 0.67 -3.20
C THR A 10 -7.25 -0.83 -2.95
N LEU A 11 -6.62 -1.34 -1.88
CA LEU A 11 -6.60 -2.79 -1.59
C LEU A 11 -7.98 -3.35 -1.20
N SER A 12 -8.92 -2.50 -0.82
CA SER A 12 -10.33 -2.87 -0.66
C SER A 12 -10.97 -3.34 -1.98
N ARG A 13 -10.43 -2.95 -3.16
CA ARG A 13 -10.92 -3.40 -4.47
C ARG A 13 -10.48 -4.83 -4.79
N GLN A 14 -11.39 -5.62 -5.35
CA GLN A 14 -11.12 -7.04 -5.64
C GLN A 14 -10.00 -7.25 -6.67
N ASP A 15 -9.88 -6.40 -7.69
CA ASP A 15 -8.83 -6.48 -8.71
C ASP A 15 -7.42 -6.22 -8.13
N VAL A 16 -7.34 -5.35 -7.13
CA VAL A 16 -6.10 -5.06 -6.40
C VAL A 16 -5.78 -6.18 -5.42
N GLN A 17 -6.78 -6.76 -4.72
CA GLN A 17 -6.58 -7.95 -3.87
C GLN A 17 -6.00 -9.13 -4.65
N ASP A 18 -6.53 -9.39 -5.84
CA ASP A 18 -6.05 -10.49 -6.70
C ASP A 18 -4.60 -10.25 -7.13
N TYR A 19 -4.24 -9.01 -7.42
CA TYR A 19 -2.86 -8.64 -7.73
C TYR A 19 -1.93 -8.81 -6.52
N ALA A 20 -2.28 -8.25 -5.36
CA ALA A 20 -1.51 -8.39 -4.12
C ALA A 20 -1.30 -9.87 -3.75
N LYS A 21 -2.35 -10.68 -3.83
CA LYS A 21 -2.27 -12.14 -3.62
C LYS A 21 -1.31 -12.82 -4.60
N SER A 22 -1.29 -12.38 -5.86
CA SER A 22 -0.35 -12.90 -6.85
C SER A 22 1.12 -12.53 -6.55
N LEU A 23 1.36 -11.36 -5.95
CA LEU A 23 2.69 -10.92 -5.52
C LEU A 23 3.16 -11.71 -4.29
N ILE A 24 2.30 -11.89 -3.29
CA ILE A 24 2.58 -12.70 -2.10
C ILE A 24 2.97 -14.13 -2.51
N LYS A 25 2.22 -14.76 -3.43
CA LYS A 25 2.54 -16.10 -3.97
C LYS A 25 3.91 -16.16 -4.67
N LYS A 26 4.43 -15.05 -5.17
CA LYS A 26 5.76 -14.95 -5.79
C LYS A 26 6.87 -14.66 -4.77
N GLY A 27 6.56 -14.64 -3.46
CA GLY A 27 7.50 -14.30 -2.40
C GLY A 27 7.82 -12.81 -2.30
N VAL A 28 6.97 -11.94 -2.86
CA VAL A 28 7.10 -10.48 -2.67
C VAL A 28 6.55 -10.13 -1.30
N GLU A 29 7.30 -9.30 -0.57
CA GLU A 29 6.86 -8.77 0.71
C GLU A 29 5.89 -7.60 0.45
N VAL A 30 4.64 -7.77 0.88
CA VAL A 30 3.58 -6.77 0.66
C VAL A 30 3.25 -6.08 1.97
N PHE A 31 3.12 -4.76 1.90
CA PHE A 31 2.71 -3.88 2.99
C PHE A 31 1.38 -3.20 2.69
N ILE A 32 0.63 -2.89 3.75
CA ILE A 32 -0.47 -1.93 3.71
C ILE A 32 0.01 -0.67 4.43
N ILE A 33 -0.10 0.49 3.79
CA ILE A 33 0.17 1.79 4.40
C ILE A 33 -1.10 2.63 4.24
N THR A 34 -1.82 2.82 5.34
CA THR A 34 -3.17 3.41 5.34
C THR A 34 -3.24 4.64 6.23
N ALA A 35 -4.05 5.63 5.83
CA ALA A 35 -4.33 6.81 6.63
C ALA A 35 -5.19 6.49 7.88
N ARG A 36 -5.82 5.31 7.93
CA ARG A 36 -6.66 4.89 9.06
C ARG A 36 -5.94 5.02 10.40
N PHE A 37 -6.74 5.21 11.45
CA PHE A 37 -6.25 5.09 12.82
C PHE A 37 -6.02 3.64 13.20
N ASN A 38 -4.97 3.42 13.99
CA ASN A 38 -4.79 2.17 14.71
C ASN A 38 -5.78 2.05 15.88
N GLU A 39 -5.81 0.88 16.51
CA GLU A 39 -6.70 0.58 17.64
C GLU A 39 -6.53 1.53 18.84
N LEU A 40 -5.34 2.10 19.04
CA LEU A 40 -5.05 3.03 20.15
C LEU A 40 -5.56 4.46 19.88
N ARG A 41 -5.77 4.81 18.60
CA ARG A 41 -6.12 6.17 18.18
C ARG A 41 -7.48 6.28 17.50
N LYS A 42 -8.17 5.17 17.23
CA LYS A 42 -9.46 5.17 16.52
C LYS A 42 -10.56 5.98 17.22
N SER A 43 -10.46 6.16 18.54
CA SER A 43 -11.38 7.00 19.31
C SER A 43 -11.27 8.51 19.00
N PHE A 44 -10.21 8.95 18.30
CA PHE A 44 -10.12 10.33 17.81
C PHE A 44 -11.03 10.60 16.60
N PHE A 45 -11.53 9.56 15.93
CA PHE A 45 -12.53 9.70 14.89
C PHE A 45 -13.95 9.66 15.49
N LYS A 46 -14.82 10.58 15.06
CA LYS A 46 -16.18 10.73 15.62
C LYS A 46 -17.07 9.51 15.36
N GLN A 47 -16.93 8.93 14.18
CA GLN A 47 -17.43 7.59 13.90
C GLN A 47 -16.32 6.65 14.39
N ASN A 48 -16.63 5.53 15.01
CA ASN A 48 -15.61 4.61 15.54
C ASN A 48 -15.39 3.48 14.51
N PRO A 49 -14.64 3.71 13.41
CA PRO A 49 -14.46 2.70 12.39
C PRO A 49 -13.65 1.55 12.98
N THR A 50 -14.15 0.34 12.78
CA THR A 50 -13.37 -0.88 13.01
C THR A 50 -12.39 -1.09 11.87
N ASN A 51 -11.26 -1.74 12.13
CA ASN A 51 -10.34 -2.20 11.08
C ASN A 51 -10.65 -3.63 10.59
N ASP A 52 -11.82 -4.18 10.93
CA ASP A 52 -12.19 -5.58 10.69
C ASP A 52 -12.18 -5.95 9.21
N ASP A 53 -12.61 -5.06 8.33
CA ASP A 53 -12.56 -5.22 6.88
C ASP A 53 -11.11 -5.36 6.36
N LEU A 54 -10.20 -4.54 6.89
CA LEU A 54 -8.77 -4.61 6.61
C LEU A 54 -8.19 -5.93 7.07
N TRP A 55 -8.49 -6.35 8.30
CA TRP A 55 -7.99 -7.61 8.84
C TRP A 55 -8.53 -8.83 8.11
N ASN A 56 -9.82 -8.81 7.73
CA ASN A 56 -10.44 -9.86 6.93
C ASN A 56 -9.77 -9.98 5.55
N ILE A 57 -9.42 -8.86 4.91
CA ILE A 57 -8.69 -8.88 3.64
C ILE A 57 -7.27 -9.42 3.84
N CYS A 58 -6.56 -9.01 4.91
CA CYS A 58 -5.22 -9.54 5.21
C CYS A 58 -5.26 -11.06 5.32
N TYR A 59 -6.20 -11.61 6.10
CA TYR A 59 -6.40 -13.05 6.24
C TYR A 59 -6.70 -13.72 4.89
N LYS A 60 -7.64 -13.17 4.12
CA LYS A 60 -8.07 -13.70 2.81
C LYS A 60 -6.94 -13.81 1.78
N ILE A 61 -6.01 -12.85 1.77
CA ILE A 61 -4.90 -12.82 0.79
C ILE A 61 -3.60 -13.42 1.34
N GLY A 62 -3.53 -13.74 2.62
CA GLY A 62 -2.34 -14.26 3.29
C GLY A 62 -1.29 -13.20 3.61
N LEU A 63 -1.71 -11.96 3.89
CA LEU A 63 -0.84 -10.86 4.29
C LEU A 63 -0.66 -10.85 5.81
N SER A 64 0.59 -10.77 6.26
CA SER A 64 0.93 -10.67 7.68
C SER A 64 0.43 -9.36 8.27
N THR A 65 -0.29 -9.41 9.39
CA THR A 65 -0.77 -8.21 10.09
C THR A 65 0.37 -7.29 10.56
N LYS A 66 1.59 -7.83 10.72
CA LYS A 66 2.80 -7.05 11.02
C LYS A 66 3.22 -6.11 9.87
N ASN A 67 2.72 -6.35 8.67
CA ASN A 67 3.02 -5.54 7.49
C ASN A 67 1.95 -4.46 7.25
N VAL A 68 1.12 -4.17 8.25
CA VAL A 68 0.12 -3.10 8.20
C VAL A 68 0.63 -1.92 9.02
N ILE A 69 0.78 -0.77 8.35
CA ILE A 69 1.24 0.47 8.92
C ILE A 69 0.07 1.45 8.89
N PHE A 70 -0.34 1.88 10.09
CA PHE A 70 -1.35 2.93 10.27
C PHE A 70 -0.66 4.28 10.44
N CYS A 71 -0.89 5.19 9.50
CA CYS A 71 -0.36 6.55 9.57
C CYS A 71 -1.15 7.42 10.56
N ASN A 72 -2.34 7.00 11.00
CA ASN A 72 -3.16 7.75 11.96
C ASN A 72 -3.45 9.19 11.49
N MET A 73 -3.85 9.33 10.22
CA MET A 73 -4.10 10.59 9.51
C MET A 73 -2.86 11.45 9.24
N GLU A 74 -1.66 11.01 9.60
CA GLU A 74 -0.40 11.62 9.15
C GLU A 74 -0.11 11.28 7.68
N ASP A 75 0.75 12.08 7.05
CA ASP A 75 1.18 11.86 5.67
C ASP A 75 1.92 10.53 5.50
N LYS A 76 1.59 9.79 4.44
CA LYS A 76 2.19 8.48 4.17
C LYS A 76 3.65 8.55 3.77
N SER A 77 4.08 9.67 3.17
CA SER A 77 5.50 9.88 2.85
C SER A 77 6.39 9.69 4.08
N THR A 78 5.92 10.05 5.28
CA THR A 78 6.67 9.85 6.54
C THR A 78 6.97 8.37 6.83
N ALA A 79 6.04 7.47 6.52
CA ALA A 79 6.21 6.02 6.69
C ALA A 79 6.97 5.36 5.53
N ILE A 80 7.01 6.03 4.37
CA ILE A 80 7.65 5.53 3.14
C ILE A 80 9.09 6.03 2.99
N LEU A 81 9.42 7.16 3.62
CA LEU A 81 10.74 7.75 3.61
C LEU A 81 11.80 6.73 4.06
N ASP A 82 12.92 6.70 3.34
CA ASP A 82 14.06 5.80 3.60
C ASP A 82 13.75 4.30 3.61
N THR A 83 12.62 3.89 3.01
CA THR A 83 12.31 2.47 2.77
C THR A 83 12.87 1.96 1.44
N ASP A 84 12.98 0.63 1.30
CA ASP A 84 13.33 -0.06 0.05
C ASP A 84 12.10 -0.49 -0.76
N LEU A 85 10.99 0.24 -0.63
CA LEU A 85 9.77 0.00 -1.41
C LEU A 85 10.02 0.25 -2.89
N VAL A 86 9.62 -0.71 -3.73
CA VAL A 86 9.75 -0.58 -5.19
C VAL A 86 8.70 0.39 -5.75
N TRP A 87 7.52 0.45 -5.12
CA TRP A 87 6.44 1.39 -5.41
C TRP A 87 5.39 1.37 -4.30
N HIS A 88 4.57 2.42 -4.27
CA HIS A 88 3.32 2.51 -3.51
C HIS A 88 2.13 2.65 -4.48
N LEU A 89 1.02 1.96 -4.23
CA LEU A 89 -0.22 2.07 -5.02
C LEU A 89 -1.31 2.74 -4.17
N ASP A 90 -1.94 3.80 -4.68
CA ASP A 90 -2.90 4.65 -3.95
C ASP A 90 -3.92 5.27 -4.94
N ASP A 91 -5.10 5.67 -4.48
CA ASP A 91 -6.13 6.36 -5.28
C ASP A 91 -6.16 7.89 -5.07
N CYS A 92 -5.56 8.38 -3.99
CA CYS A 92 -5.62 9.78 -3.60
C CYS A 92 -4.50 10.60 -4.25
N TRP A 93 -4.86 11.52 -5.15
CA TRP A 93 -3.90 12.37 -5.86
C TRP A 93 -3.02 13.22 -4.93
N VAL A 94 -3.54 13.67 -3.78
CA VAL A 94 -2.77 14.44 -2.80
C VAL A 94 -1.67 13.58 -2.20
N THR A 95 -2.02 12.37 -1.77
CA THR A 95 -1.09 11.38 -1.22
C THR A 95 -0.05 10.94 -2.25
N LEU A 96 -0.46 10.73 -3.50
CA LEU A 96 0.46 10.44 -4.59
C LEU A 96 1.46 11.58 -4.84
N ASN A 97 1.00 12.83 -4.81
CA ASN A 97 1.86 14.00 -5.01
C ASN A 97 2.85 14.17 -3.85
N ASP A 98 2.39 13.98 -2.62
CA ASP A 98 3.21 14.01 -1.41
C ASP A 98 4.33 12.97 -1.46
N ILE A 99 3.99 11.69 -1.69
CA ILE A 99 4.98 10.60 -1.75
C ILE A 99 6.03 10.84 -2.85
N ASN A 100 5.60 11.28 -4.04
CA ASN A 100 6.52 11.53 -5.16
C ASN A 100 7.40 12.76 -4.94
N SER A 101 6.99 13.70 -4.10
CA SER A 101 7.74 14.93 -3.79
C SER A 101 8.73 14.72 -2.64
N ASN A 102 8.39 13.83 -1.69
CA ASN A 102 9.13 13.66 -0.45
C ASN A 102 9.89 12.33 -0.35
N THR A 103 9.75 11.41 -1.31
CA THR A 103 10.42 10.10 -1.26
C THR A 103 10.94 9.67 -2.63
N ASN A 104 11.84 8.68 -2.64
CA ASN A 104 12.30 8.03 -3.87
C ASN A 104 11.40 6.88 -4.33
N THR A 105 10.31 6.60 -3.60
CA THR A 105 9.38 5.52 -3.92
C THR A 105 8.35 6.01 -4.94
N PRO A 106 8.26 5.40 -6.14
CA PRO A 106 7.24 5.77 -7.11
C PRO A 106 5.83 5.52 -6.58
N ALA A 107 5.01 6.57 -6.49
CA ALA A 107 3.60 6.45 -6.16
C ALA A 107 2.76 6.29 -7.44
N ILE A 108 1.89 5.28 -7.47
CA ILE A 108 1.13 4.87 -8.64
C ILE A 108 -0.36 5.06 -8.37
N ASP A 109 -1.04 5.73 -9.29
CA ASP A 109 -2.48 5.95 -9.24
C ASP A 109 -3.26 4.70 -9.68
N VAL A 110 -4.00 4.08 -8.75
CA VAL A 110 -4.81 2.88 -8.99
C VAL A 110 -6.08 3.14 -9.82
N THR A 111 -6.46 4.40 -10.00
CA THR A 111 -7.62 4.78 -10.83
C THR A 111 -7.29 4.71 -12.33
N LYS A 112 -6.01 4.69 -12.70
CA LYS A 112 -5.57 4.63 -14.10
C LYS A 112 -5.60 3.18 -14.61
N LYS A 113 -6.19 2.96 -15.78
CA LYS A 113 -6.34 1.61 -16.39
C LYS A 113 -5.02 0.82 -16.52
N ASP A 114 -3.88 1.51 -16.58
CA ASP A 114 -2.55 0.93 -16.76
C ASP A 114 -1.76 0.74 -15.44
N TRP A 115 -2.37 0.98 -14.28
CA TRP A 115 -1.71 0.90 -12.97
C TRP A 115 -0.91 -0.39 -12.79
N LYS A 116 -1.51 -1.54 -13.14
CA LYS A 116 -0.89 -2.87 -12.99
C LYS A 116 0.33 -3.03 -13.88
N GLN A 117 0.29 -2.46 -15.08
CA GLN A 117 1.42 -2.49 -16.03
C GLN A 117 2.57 -1.64 -15.49
N LYS A 118 2.29 -0.47 -14.88
CA LYS A 118 3.29 0.37 -14.23
C LYS A 118 3.97 -0.35 -13.06
N CYS A 119 3.20 -0.99 -12.17
CA CYS A 119 3.74 -1.78 -11.06
C CYS A 119 4.70 -2.88 -11.57
N ASN A 120 4.28 -3.63 -12.60
CA ASN A 120 5.11 -4.70 -13.18
C ASN A 120 6.39 -4.18 -13.82
N LYS A 121 6.34 -3.06 -14.57
CA LYS A 121 7.53 -2.46 -15.18
C LYS A 121 8.57 -2.05 -14.15
N LEU A 122 8.14 -1.45 -13.03
CA LEU A 122 9.05 -1.07 -11.93
C LEU A 122 9.66 -2.30 -11.25
N PHE A 123 8.86 -3.34 -11.05
CA PHE A 123 9.32 -4.62 -10.52
C PHE A 123 10.40 -5.27 -11.40
N GLU A 124 10.20 -5.29 -12.72
CA GLU A 124 11.17 -5.82 -13.69
C GLU A 124 12.46 -5.00 -13.72
N LYS A 125 12.36 -3.66 -13.71
CA LYS A 125 13.51 -2.75 -13.69
C LYS A 125 14.36 -2.99 -12.44
N HIS A 126 13.74 -3.11 -11.28
CA HIS A 126 14.44 -3.34 -10.01
C HIS A 126 15.15 -4.71 -9.98
N ASN A 127 14.54 -5.76 -10.55
CA ASN A 127 15.20 -7.07 -10.67
C ASN A 127 16.43 -7.06 -11.59
N LYS A 128 16.43 -6.22 -12.64
CA LYS A 128 17.58 -6.09 -13.54
C LYS A 128 18.76 -5.36 -12.89
N GLN A 129 18.52 -4.46 -11.93
CA GLN A 129 19.57 -3.72 -11.23
C GLN A 129 20.28 -4.54 -10.14
N LYS A 130 19.70 -5.67 -9.72
CA LYS A 130 20.28 -6.57 -8.72
C LYS A 130 21.05 -7.76 -9.32
N LYS A 131 21.06 -7.90 -10.64
CA LYS A 131 21.86 -8.88 -11.38
C LYS A 131 23.10 -8.20 -11.93
#